data_AF-A0A5B9W3S6-F1
#
_entry.id   AF-A0A5B9W3S6-F1
#
_cell.length_a   1.000
_cell.length_b   1.000
_cell.length_c   1.000
_cell.angle_alpha   90.00
_cell.angle_beta   90.00
_cell.angle_gamma   90.00
#
_symmetry.space_group_name_H-M   'P 1'
#
loop_
_entity.id
_entity.type
_entity.pdbx_description
1 polymer ?
#
loop_
_entity_poly.entity_id
_entity_poly.type
_entity_poly.pdbx_seq_one_letter_code
_entity_poly.pdbx_strand_id
1 'polypeptide(L)'
;MSERKRLLKLASRIPPERIAGVLEVADDIPSGYFLIGDDPDHYLVCCWHVANGLMSMIIEDDALAVACKRYLLANGAPVFRSTEEAEAHAAAQGWPGRRANA
;
A
#
# COMPACT_ATOMS: atom_id res chain seq x y z
N MET A 1 -10.79 -26.58 4.24
CA MET A 1 -10.80 -25.19 3.70
C MET A 1 -9.39 -24.67 3.87
N SER A 2 -8.73 -24.18 2.81
CA SER A 2 -7.34 -23.69 2.95
C SER A 2 -7.30 -22.41 3.78
N GLU A 3 -6.19 -22.18 4.47
CA GLU A 3 -5.92 -20.97 5.25
C GLU A 3 -6.15 -19.70 4.44
N ARG A 4 -5.66 -19.68 3.19
CA ARG A 4 -5.93 -18.62 2.22
C ARG A 4 -7.43 -18.33 2.03
N LYS A 5 -8.26 -19.36 1.84
CA LYS A 5 -9.72 -19.19 1.67
C LYS A 5 -10.36 -18.63 2.95
N ARG A 6 -9.84 -18.99 4.13
CA ARG A 6 -10.32 -18.46 5.41
C ARG A 6 -9.97 -16.97 5.54
N LEU A 7 -8.73 -16.59 5.24
CA LEU A 7 -8.28 -15.18 5.27
C LEU A 7 -9.10 -14.31 4.31
N LEU A 8 -9.28 -14.75 3.06
CA LEU A 8 -10.09 -14.01 2.09
C LEU A 8 -11.54 -13.80 2.54
N LYS A 9 -12.12 -14.80 3.23
CA LYS A 9 -13.48 -14.71 3.79
C LYS A 9 -13.54 -13.76 4.99
N LEU A 10 -12.49 -13.68 5.79
CA LEU A 10 -12.41 -12.71 6.90
C LEU A 10 -12.23 -11.30 6.36
N ALA A 11 -11.30 -11.09 5.42
CA ALA A 11 -11.05 -9.82 4.76
C ALA A 11 -12.32 -9.25 4.11
N SER A 12 -13.13 -10.08 3.45
CA SER A 12 -14.38 -9.64 2.80
C SER A 12 -15.47 -9.19 3.77
N ARG A 13 -15.29 -9.39 5.08
CA ARG A 13 -16.23 -8.96 6.14
C ARG A 13 -15.76 -7.70 6.84
N ILE A 14 -14.57 -7.21 6.52
CA ILE A 14 -14.04 -5.97 7.10
C ILE A 14 -14.77 -4.81 6.44
N PRO A 15 -15.41 -3.92 7.23
CA PRO A 15 -16.18 -2.82 6.69
C PRO A 15 -15.24 -1.78 6.06
N PRO A 16 -15.62 -1.12 4.95
CA PRO A 16 -14.79 -0.13 4.27
C PRO A 16 -14.30 0.99 5.17
N GLU A 17 -15.09 1.39 6.18
CA GLU A 17 -14.74 2.45 7.13
C GLU A 17 -13.52 2.06 7.97
N ARG A 18 -13.39 0.78 8.33
CA ARG A 18 -12.21 0.27 9.04
C ARG A 18 -10.98 0.25 8.13
N ILE A 19 -11.16 0.02 6.84
CA ILE A 19 -10.07 0.07 5.85
C ILE A 19 -9.64 1.53 5.64
N ALA A 20 -10.59 2.45 5.49
CA ALA A 20 -10.34 3.88 5.30
C ALA A 20 -9.61 4.49 6.51
N GLY A 21 -9.94 4.08 7.74
CA GLY A 21 -9.22 4.52 8.93
C GLY A 21 -7.77 4.01 9.03
N VAL A 22 -7.42 2.93 8.32
CA VAL A 22 -6.03 2.45 8.22
C VAL A 22 -5.29 3.16 7.08
N LEU A 23 -5.99 3.40 5.96
CA LEU A 23 -5.47 4.06 4.77
C LEU A 23 -5.79 5.56 4.77
N GLU A 24 -5.81 6.19 5.94
CA GLU A 24 -6.10 7.61 6.07
C GLU A 24 -4.94 8.41 5.47
N VAL A 25 -5.27 9.22 4.46
CA VAL A 25 -4.26 10.07 3.81
C VAL A 25 -3.98 11.25 4.73
N ALA A 26 -2.75 11.30 5.24
CA ALA A 26 -2.24 12.45 5.97
C ALA A 26 -1.56 13.45 5.01
N ASP A 27 -1.47 14.72 5.43
CA ASP A 27 -0.91 15.81 4.61
C ASP A 27 0.57 15.56 4.22
N ASP A 28 1.28 14.75 5.00
CA ASP A 28 2.65 14.32 4.75
C ASP A 28 2.77 13.14 3.76
N ILE A 29 1.65 12.63 3.24
CA ILE A 29 1.57 11.53 2.27
C ILE A 29 0.83 12.00 1.00
N PRO A 30 1.43 12.87 0.17
CA PRO A 30 0.78 13.44 -1.02
C PRO A 30 0.43 12.41 -2.08
N SER A 31 1.08 11.24 -2.06
CA SER A 31 0.84 10.15 -3.01
C SER A 31 -0.41 9.33 -2.72
N GLY A 32 -0.96 9.45 -1.50
CA GLY A 32 -1.78 8.39 -0.93
C GLY A 32 -1.02 7.07 -0.83
N TYR A 33 -1.76 5.96 -0.81
CA TYR A 33 -1.21 4.60 -0.72
C TYR A 33 -1.18 3.91 -2.08
N PHE A 34 -0.13 3.11 -2.29
CA PHE A 34 0.08 2.30 -3.49
C PHE A 34 0.63 0.92 -3.11
N LEU A 35 0.76 0.03 -4.09
CA LEU A 35 1.21 -1.34 -3.90
C LEU A 35 2.55 -1.58 -4.57
N ILE A 36 3.43 -2.33 -3.90
CA ILE A 36 4.70 -2.81 -4.49
C ILE A 36 4.72 -4.34 -4.45
N GLY A 37 5.01 -4.96 -5.59
CA GLY A 37 5.33 -6.39 -5.72
C GLY A 37 4.91 -6.95 -7.08
N ASP A 38 5.23 -8.22 -7.30
CA ASP A 38 4.94 -8.98 -8.52
C ASP A 38 3.77 -9.97 -8.36
N ASP A 39 3.46 -10.37 -7.12
CA ASP A 39 2.33 -11.24 -6.78
C ASP A 39 1.22 -10.48 -6.02
N PRO A 40 -0.04 -10.51 -6.50
CA PRO A 40 -1.20 -9.95 -5.81
C PRO A 40 -1.40 -10.42 -4.36
N ASP A 41 -0.97 -11.64 -4.02
CA ASP A 41 -1.08 -12.16 -2.66
C ASP A 41 0.02 -11.59 -1.74
N HIS A 42 1.14 -11.12 -2.30
CA HIS A 42 2.32 -10.66 -1.58
C HIS A 42 2.62 -9.16 -1.70
N TYR A 43 1.74 -8.36 -2.31
CA TYR A 43 1.92 -6.91 -2.37
C TYR A 43 2.20 -6.28 -1.01
N LEU A 44 3.16 -5.37 -0.97
CA LEU A 44 3.38 -4.45 0.13
C LEU A 44 2.48 -3.25 -0.05
N VAL A 45 1.86 -2.78 1.04
CA VAL A 45 1.16 -1.48 1.04
C VAL A 45 2.20 -0.43 1.39
N CYS A 46 2.37 0.54 0.50
CA CYS A 46 3.40 1.57 0.62
C CYS A 46 2.80 2.96 0.44
N CYS A 47 3.55 3.96 0.85
CA CYS A 47 3.24 5.36 0.60
C CYS A 47 4.51 6.18 0.41
N TRP A 48 4.37 7.39 -0.11
CA TRP A 48 5.47 8.34 -0.23
C TRP A 48 5.30 9.45 0.81
N HIS A 49 6.15 9.43 1.83
CA HIS A 49 6.16 10.42 2.88
C HIS A 49 7.10 11.58 2.53
N VAL A 50 6.63 12.83 2.61
CA VAL A 50 7.40 14.02 2.15
C VAL A 50 8.79 14.15 2.76
N ALA A 51 8.97 13.76 4.04
CA ALA A 51 10.26 13.83 4.72
C ALA A 51 11.09 12.55 4.61
N ASN A 52 10.45 11.39 4.44
CA ASN A 52 11.08 10.08 4.62
C ASN A 52 11.22 9.31 3.29
N GLY A 53 10.57 9.79 2.22
CA GLY A 53 10.50 9.08 0.94
C GLY A 53 9.57 7.87 1.03
N LEU A 54 9.94 6.79 0.35
CA LEU A 54 9.17 5.55 0.33
C LEU A 54 9.08 4.93 1.74
N MET A 55 7.87 4.65 2.19
CA MET A 55 7.59 3.91 3.41
C MET A 55 6.68 2.73 3.12
N SER A 56 6.93 1.60 3.80
CA SER A 56 6.02 0.46 3.81
C SER A 56 5.18 0.48 5.09
N MET A 57 3.90 0.15 4.95
CA MET A 57 2.97 0.00 6.06
C MET A 57 2.98 -1.45 6.54
N ILE A 58 3.20 -1.63 7.84
CA ILE A 58 3.07 -2.93 8.50
C ILE A 58 1.67 -3.01 9.10
N ILE A 59 0.88 -3.99 8.67
CA ILE A 59 -0.46 -4.27 9.20
C ILE A 59 -0.39 -5.65 9.85
N GLU A 60 -0.46 -5.68 11.19
CA GLU A 60 -0.29 -6.91 11.97
C GLU A 60 -1.47 -7.91 11.83
N ASP A 61 -2.67 -7.41 11.52
CA ASP A 61 -3.83 -8.25 11.26
C ASP A 61 -3.83 -8.69 9.78
N ASP A 62 -3.53 -9.96 9.54
CA ASP A 62 -3.46 -10.55 8.19
C ASP A 62 -4.73 -10.34 7.38
N ALA A 63 -5.92 -10.43 8.00
CA ALA A 63 -7.18 -10.26 7.30
C ALA A 63 -7.38 -8.78 6.91
N LEU A 64 -6.98 -7.85 7.78
CA LEU A 64 -6.98 -6.42 7.48
C LEU A 64 -5.95 -6.07 6.40
N ALA A 65 -4.75 -6.63 6.46
CA ALA A 65 -3.73 -6.44 5.44
C ALA A 65 -4.24 -6.86 4.05
N VAL A 66 -4.89 -8.03 3.95
CA VAL A 66 -5.52 -8.51 2.73
C VAL A 66 -6.66 -7.59 2.29
N ALA A 67 -7.49 -7.10 3.22
CA ALA A 67 -8.58 -6.19 2.91
C ALA A 67 -8.06 -4.85 2.34
N CYS A 68 -7.03 -4.26 2.93
CA CYS A 68 -6.40 -3.02 2.45
C CYS A 68 -5.84 -3.17 1.04
N LYS A 69 -5.07 -4.24 0.76
CA LYS A 69 -4.52 -4.51 -0.59
C LYS A 69 -5.64 -4.62 -1.63
N ARG A 70 -6.69 -5.38 -1.32
CA ARG A 70 -7.83 -5.56 -2.23
C ARG A 70 -8.62 -4.27 -2.44
N TYR A 71 -8.77 -3.47 -1.39
CA TYR A 71 -9.42 -2.16 -1.47
C TYR A 71 -8.63 -1.22 -2.38
N LEU A 72 -7.31 -1.14 -2.21
CA LEU A 72 -6.42 -0.33 -3.07
C LEU A 72 -6.51 -0.77 -4.54
N LEU A 73 -6.43 -2.07 -4.82
CA LEU A 73 -6.61 -2.59 -6.17
C LEU A 73 -7.98 -2.24 -6.77
N ALA A 74 -9.05 -2.39 -6.00
CA ALA A 74 -10.40 -2.11 -6.46
C ALA A 74 -10.63 -0.61 -6.74
N ASN A 75 -9.90 0.27 -6.07
CA ASN A 75 -9.97 1.72 -6.26
C ASN A 75 -8.91 2.26 -7.24
N GLY A 76 -8.18 1.39 -7.94
CA GLY A 76 -7.24 1.80 -8.99
C GLY A 76 -5.94 2.40 -8.44
N ALA A 77 -5.55 2.04 -7.21
CA ALA A 77 -4.26 2.46 -6.66
C ALA A 77 -3.11 2.01 -7.57
N PRO A 78 -2.04 2.81 -7.71
CA PRO A 78 -0.86 2.40 -8.46
C PRO A 78 -0.27 1.09 -7.92
N VAL A 79 0.21 0.26 -8.85
CA VAL A 79 0.93 -0.98 -8.54
C VAL A 79 2.27 -0.92 -9.25
N PHE A 80 3.35 -1.01 -8.48
CA PHE A 80 4.71 -1.06 -8.98
C PHE A 80 5.29 -2.46 -8.75
N ARG A 81 6.15 -2.92 -9.64
CA ARG A 81 6.79 -4.23 -9.54
C ARG A 81 7.92 -4.25 -8.52
N SER A 82 8.52 -3.09 -8.26
CA SER A 82 9.62 -2.95 -7.31
C SER A 82 9.68 -1.55 -6.70
N THR A 83 10.53 -1.41 -5.68
CA THR A 83 10.88 -0.13 -5.06
C THR A 83 11.46 0.85 -6.07
N GLU A 84 12.35 0.39 -6.95
CA GLU A 84 12.99 1.22 -7.95
C GLU A 84 11.97 1.82 -8.94
N GLU A 85 10.94 1.06 -9.30
CA GLU A 85 9.87 1.56 -10.17
C GLU A 85 9.03 2.64 -9.46
N ALA A 86 8.72 2.44 -8.17
CA ALA A 86 8.00 3.42 -7.36
C ALA A 86 8.83 4.72 -7.17
N GLU A 87 10.14 4.60 -6.93
CA GLU A 87 11.05 5.74 -6.82
C GLU A 87 11.20 6.50 -8.15
N ALA A 88 11.31 5.78 -9.27
CA ALA A 88 11.34 6.40 -10.59
C ALA A 88 10.05 7.16 -10.89
N HIS A 89 8.90 6.61 -10.49
CA HIS A 89 7.61 7.28 -10.60
C HIS A 89 7.56 8.55 -9.75
N ALA A 90 7.97 8.46 -8.47
CA ALA A 90 8.01 9.60 -7.55
C ALA A 90 8.93 10.72 -8.08
N ALA A 91 10.10 10.37 -8.62
CA ALA A 91 11.02 11.31 -9.24
C ALA A 91 10.41 11.99 -10.48
N ALA A 92 9.70 11.24 -11.33
CA ALA A 92 9.03 11.79 -12.51
C ALA A 92 7.87 12.75 -12.15
N GLN A 93 7.20 12.50 -11.02
CA GLN A 93 6.14 13.37 -10.48
C GLN A 93 6.69 14.56 -9.66
N GLY A 94 8.01 14.63 -9.44
CA GLY A 94 8.64 15.68 -8.63
C GLY A 94 8.29 15.59 -7.14
N TRP A 95 7.99 14.39 -6.63
CA TRP A 95 7.64 14.22 -5.23
C TRP A 95 8.84 14.50 -4.30
N PRO A 96 8.65 15.31 -3.25
CA PRO A 96 9.70 15.60 -2.28
C PRO A 96 10.00 14.35 -1.45
N GLY A 97 11.27 14.08 -1.18
CA GLY A 97 11.67 12.95 -0.36
C GLY A 97 13.18 12.90 -0.19
N ARG A 98 13.63 12.27 0.90
CA ARG A 98 15.05 11.99 1.09
C ARG A 98 15.48 11.01 0.01
N ARG A 99 16.28 11.46 -0.97
CA ARG A 99 17.01 10.53 -1.84
C ARG A 99 17.78 9.60 -0.90
N ALA A 100 17.46 8.31 -0.90
CA ALA A 100 18.38 7.31 -0.40
C ALA A 100 19.72 7.58 -1.13
N ASN A 101 20.79 7.73 -0.35
CA ASN A 101 21.99 8.46 -0.74
C ASN A 101 22.55 8.07 -2.14
N ALA A 102 23.12 9.09 -2.78
CA ALA A 102 24.16 8.95 -3.80
C ALA A 102 25.39 8.22 -3.26
#